data_AF-A0A7X6Z2M2-F1
#
_entry.id   AF-A0A7X6Z2M2-F1
#
_cell.length_a   1.000
_cell.length_b   1.000
_cell.length_c   1.000
_cell.angle_alpha   90.00
_cell.angle_beta   90.00
_cell.angle_gamma   90.00
#
_symmetry.space_group_name_H-M   'P 1'
#
loop_
_entity.id
_entity.type
_entity.pdbx_description
1 polymer ?
#
loop_
_entity_poly.entity_id
_entity_poly.type
_entity_poly.pdbx_seq_one_letter_code
_entity_poly.pdbx_strand_id
1 'polypeptide(L)'
;MNKIVRKTQRFIIYLQIVLGIIIAITVIMGIPDLFKYMSIILTAPKEISYAAFTDFLRHVLILVVGLEMMMMILTHSHESILTLVLFVIARKMLVYADSMTDIFIGTISIAVIFFVLRFFEGNDRLLAKYDNTFSAAIPIEKVRREFGYKLPETTAKTLGGLIYELSIEQGVKVCDGGEVTFGEYKFIVVACDEGVIERILIENK
;
A
#
# COMPACT_ATOMS: atom_id res chain seq x y z
N MET A 1 16.51 2.86 -25.87
CA MET A 1 16.13 2.56 -24.47
C MET A 1 15.16 1.37 -24.32
N ASN A 2 14.10 1.25 -25.14
CA ASN A 2 13.04 0.23 -24.97
C ASN A 2 13.46 -1.26 -25.08
N LYS A 3 14.56 -1.60 -25.77
CA LYS A 3 15.03 -3.00 -25.86
C LYS A 3 15.62 -3.52 -24.55
N ILE A 4 16.29 -2.67 -23.77
CA ILE A 4 16.91 -3.05 -22.49
C ILE A 4 15.81 -3.25 -21.45
N VAL A 5 14.87 -2.30 -21.34
CA VAL A 5 13.73 -2.38 -20.40
C VAL A 5 12.90 -3.65 -20.62
N ARG A 6 12.55 -4.00 -21.87
CA ARG A 6 11.82 -5.25 -22.17
C ARG A 6 12.63 -6.53 -21.90
N LYS A 7 13.97 -6.47 -21.95
CA LYS A 7 14.83 -7.61 -21.64
C LYS A 7 14.93 -7.80 -20.12
N THR A 8 15.07 -6.71 -19.37
CA THR A 8 15.04 -6.70 -17.91
C THR A 8 13.69 -7.16 -17.36
N GLN A 9 12.58 -6.68 -17.93
CA GLN A 9 11.24 -7.07 -17.49
C GLN A 9 10.99 -8.57 -17.70
N ARG A 10 11.37 -9.14 -18.85
CA ARG A 10 11.26 -10.58 -19.09
C ARG A 10 12.16 -11.41 -18.17
N PHE A 11 13.35 -10.91 -17.85
CA PHE A 11 14.25 -11.55 -16.90
C PHE A 11 13.66 -11.58 -15.48
N ILE A 12 13.07 -10.47 -15.04
CA ILE A 12 12.39 -10.38 -13.74
C ILE A 12 11.22 -11.37 -13.67
N ILE A 13 10.37 -11.43 -14.70
CA ILE A 13 9.24 -12.37 -14.75
C ILE A 13 9.71 -13.82 -14.68
N TYR A 14 10.78 -14.17 -15.39
CA TYR A 14 11.36 -15.51 -15.33
C TYR A 14 11.85 -15.85 -13.92
N LEU A 15 12.57 -14.93 -13.27
CA LEU A 15 13.04 -15.11 -11.89
C LEU A 15 11.87 -15.29 -10.91
N GLN A 16 10.79 -14.52 -11.07
CA GLN A 16 9.60 -14.61 -10.22
C GLN A 16 8.90 -15.96 -10.34
N ILE A 17 8.78 -16.50 -11.55
CA ILE A 17 8.22 -17.84 -11.77
C ILE A 17 9.07 -18.90 -11.07
N VAL A 18 10.40 -18.83 -11.21
CA VAL A 18 11.33 -19.77 -10.55
C VAL A 18 11.22 -19.67 -9.03
N LEU A 19 11.24 -18.46 -8.46
CA LEU A 19 11.09 -18.23 -7.03
C LEU A 19 9.74 -18.72 -6.50
N GLY A 20 8.64 -18.46 -7.22
CA GLY A 20 7.31 -18.94 -6.87
C GLY A 20 7.24 -20.47 -6.81
N ILE A 21 7.86 -21.16 -7.77
CA ILE A 21 7.94 -22.64 -7.78
C ILE A 21 8.74 -23.15 -6.58
N ILE A 22 9.87 -22.53 -6.26
CA ILE A 22 10.69 -22.93 -5.09
C ILE A 22 9.87 -22.80 -3.81
N ILE A 23 9.22 -21.65 -3.61
CA ILE A 23 8.38 -21.41 -2.43
C ILE A 23 7.22 -22.40 -2.39
N ALA A 24 6.59 -22.72 -3.52
CA ALA A 24 5.50 -23.69 -3.59
C ALA A 24 5.95 -25.08 -3.14
N ILE A 25 7.11 -25.54 -3.61
CA ILE A 25 7.69 -26.82 -3.20
C ILE A 25 8.01 -26.81 -1.70
N THR A 26 8.63 -25.75 -1.18
CA THR A 26 8.92 -25.61 0.26
C THR A 26 7.65 -25.66 1.09
N VAL A 27 6.57 -24.99 0.66
CA VAL A 27 5.30 -25.03 1.37
C VAL A 27 4.70 -26.43 1.39
N ILE A 28 4.68 -27.12 0.24
CA ILE A 28 4.18 -28.49 0.13
C ILE A 28 4.99 -29.44 1.02
N MET A 29 6.32 -29.31 1.04
CA MET A 29 7.21 -30.13 1.87
C MET A 29 7.01 -29.90 3.37
N GLY A 30 6.55 -28.72 3.80
CA GLY A 30 6.29 -28.44 5.21
C GLY A 30 4.95 -28.97 5.73
N ILE A 31 4.01 -29.36 4.86
CA ILE A 31 2.68 -29.87 5.26
C ILE A 31 2.76 -31.17 6.10
N PRO A 32 3.54 -32.21 5.70
CA PRO A 32 3.69 -33.43 6.49
C PRO A 32 4.20 -33.20 7.92
N ASP A 33 5.10 -32.23 8.10
CA ASP A 33 5.65 -31.90 9.42
C ASP A 33 4.55 -31.39 10.37
N LEU A 34 3.56 -30.65 9.86
CA LEU A 34 2.41 -30.20 10.64
C LEU A 34 1.60 -31.37 11.23
N PHE A 35 1.40 -32.44 10.45
CA PHE A 35 0.70 -33.64 10.91
C PHE A 35 1.47 -34.36 12.01
N LYS A 36 2.80 -34.36 11.93
CA LYS A 36 3.68 -34.94 12.96
C LYS A 36 3.57 -34.17 14.28
N TYR A 37 3.64 -32.84 14.24
CA TYR A 37 3.48 -32.01 15.45
C TYR A 37 2.10 -32.16 16.08
N MET A 38 1.03 -32.22 15.26
CA MET A 38 -0.33 -32.45 15.75
C MET A 38 -0.46 -33.77 16.52
N SER A 39 0.16 -34.85 16.03
CA SER A 39 0.16 -36.14 16.73
C SER A 39 0.89 -36.07 18.08
N ILE A 40 2.01 -35.35 18.15
CA ILE A 40 2.81 -35.16 19.37
C ILE A 40 2.03 -34.36 20.40
N ILE A 41 1.37 -33.27 20.01
CA ILE A 41 0.58 -32.41 20.92
C ILE A 41 -0.56 -33.20 21.59
N LEU A 42 -1.21 -34.11 20.86
CA LEU A 42 -2.33 -34.94 21.32
C LEU A 42 -1.92 -36.06 22.30
N THR A 43 -0.69 -36.55 22.20
CA THR A 43 -0.22 -37.73 22.97
C THR A 43 0.78 -37.40 24.07
N ALA A 44 1.43 -36.23 24.02
CA ALA A 44 2.49 -35.88 24.95
C ALA A 44 1.99 -35.27 26.28
N PRO A 45 2.78 -35.40 27.37
CA PRO A 45 2.55 -34.69 28.63
C PRO A 45 2.51 -33.17 28.45
N LYS A 46 1.81 -32.45 29.36
CA LYS A 46 1.50 -31.01 29.26
C LYS A 46 2.70 -30.10 28.94
N GLU A 47 3.87 -30.33 29.52
CA GLU A 47 5.06 -29.49 29.29
C GLU A 47 5.64 -29.66 27.87
N ILE A 48 5.68 -30.90 27.39
CA ILE A 48 6.12 -31.23 26.02
C ILE A 48 5.08 -30.76 25.00
N SER A 49 3.79 -30.84 25.36
CA SER A 49 2.68 -30.37 24.53
C SER A 49 2.74 -28.85 24.29
N TYR A 50 3.14 -28.04 25.28
CA TYR A 50 3.29 -26.60 25.09
C TYR A 50 4.44 -26.25 24.13
N ALA A 51 5.62 -26.85 24.30
CA ALA A 51 6.75 -26.65 23.38
C ALA A 51 6.41 -27.12 21.95
N ALA A 52 5.81 -28.30 21.82
CA ALA A 52 5.37 -28.84 20.52
C ALA A 52 4.28 -27.97 19.86
N PHE A 53 3.40 -27.34 20.64
CA PHE A 53 2.40 -26.41 20.15
C PHE A 53 3.02 -25.11 19.64
N THR A 54 4.01 -24.57 20.35
CA THR A 54 4.76 -23.39 19.90
C THR A 54 5.53 -23.67 18.60
N ASP A 55 6.19 -24.82 18.50
CA ASP A 55 6.89 -25.25 17.27
C ASP A 55 5.93 -25.49 16.09
N PHE A 56 4.75 -26.04 16.37
CA PHE A 56 3.68 -26.16 15.39
C PHE A 56 3.25 -24.79 14.85
N LEU A 57 2.95 -23.84 15.74
CA LEU A 57 2.59 -22.47 15.33
C LEU A 57 3.70 -21.80 14.54
N ARG A 58 4.96 -22.01 14.93
CA ARG A 58 6.15 -21.53 14.21
C ARG A 58 6.19 -22.07 12.79
N HIS A 59 6.00 -23.36 12.60
CA HIS A 59 5.94 -23.98 11.27
C HIS A 59 4.79 -23.44 10.43
N VAL A 60 3.57 -23.40 10.97
CA VAL A 60 2.38 -22.89 10.25
C VAL A 60 2.60 -21.45 9.80
N LEU A 61 3.11 -20.57 10.66
CA LEU A 61 3.31 -19.17 10.30
C LEU A 61 4.43 -18.95 9.28
N ILE A 62 5.52 -19.73 9.31
CA ILE A 62 6.53 -19.68 8.24
C ILE A 62 5.89 -20.03 6.89
N LEU A 63 5.04 -21.06 6.86
CA LEU A 63 4.34 -21.50 5.64
C LEU A 63 3.37 -20.42 5.13
N VAL A 64 2.60 -19.82 6.03
CA VAL A 64 1.68 -18.71 5.70
C VAL A 64 2.45 -17.52 5.12
N VAL A 65 3.60 -17.15 5.70
CA VAL A 65 4.44 -16.07 5.18
C VAL A 65 5.02 -16.43 3.81
N GLY A 66 5.44 -17.68 3.59
CA GLY A 66 5.87 -18.15 2.28
C GLY A 66 4.77 -17.99 1.23
N LEU A 67 3.54 -18.39 1.57
CA LEU A 67 2.38 -18.23 0.69
C LEU A 67 2.05 -16.75 0.42
N GLU A 68 2.09 -15.88 1.43
CA GLU A 68 1.88 -14.44 1.28
C GLU A 68 2.94 -13.81 0.36
N MET A 69 4.22 -14.18 0.52
CA MET A 69 5.29 -13.74 -0.37
C MET A 69 5.08 -14.21 -1.81
N MET A 70 4.62 -15.45 -2.00
CA MET A 70 4.27 -15.96 -3.34
C MET A 70 3.16 -15.12 -3.96
N MET A 71 2.07 -14.87 -3.23
CA MET A 71 0.96 -14.04 -3.71
C MET A 71 1.41 -12.62 -4.05
N MET A 72 2.25 -12.02 -3.20
CA MET A 72 2.80 -10.68 -3.41
C MET A 72 3.66 -10.59 -4.68
N ILE A 73 4.53 -11.59 -4.90
CA ILE A 73 5.37 -11.66 -6.10
C ILE A 73 4.49 -11.79 -7.37
N LEU A 74 3.46 -12.63 -7.32
CA LEU A 74 2.60 -12.94 -8.46
C LEU A 74 1.65 -11.80 -8.84
N THR A 75 1.14 -11.05 -7.86
CA THR A 75 0.11 -10.04 -8.11
C THR A 75 0.66 -8.68 -8.55
N HIS A 76 1.97 -8.41 -8.39
CA HIS A 76 2.54 -7.06 -8.60
C HIS A 76 1.71 -5.95 -7.93
N SER A 77 1.01 -6.32 -6.87
CA SER A 77 0.08 -5.43 -6.21
C SER A 77 0.92 -4.44 -5.41
N HIS A 78 0.92 -3.19 -5.86
CA HIS A 78 1.45 -2.07 -5.11
C HIS A 78 0.41 -1.64 -4.05
N GLU A 79 -0.17 -2.59 -3.31
CA GLU A 79 -0.66 -2.23 -1.98
C GLU A 79 0.50 -1.56 -1.24
N SER A 80 0.21 -0.51 -0.47
CA SER A 80 1.24 0.26 0.24
C SER A 80 2.17 -0.72 0.94
N ILE A 81 3.37 -0.91 0.39
CA ILE A 81 4.29 -2.00 0.75
C ILE A 81 4.53 -1.97 2.27
N LEU A 82 4.46 -0.77 2.86
CA LEU A 82 4.51 -0.50 4.29
C LEU A 82 3.40 -1.20 5.10
N THR A 83 2.14 -1.14 4.66
CA THR A 83 1.00 -1.78 5.36
C THR A 83 1.14 -3.30 5.35
N LEU A 84 1.52 -3.87 4.21
CA LEU A 84 1.76 -5.30 4.09
C LEU A 84 2.96 -5.75 4.94
N VAL A 85 4.07 -4.99 4.91
CA VAL A 85 5.24 -5.24 5.77
C VAL A 85 4.87 -5.16 7.25
N LEU A 86 4.06 -4.19 7.68
CA LEU A 86 3.59 -4.07 9.06
C LEU A 86 2.77 -5.30 9.49
N PHE A 87 1.84 -5.76 8.65
CA PHE A 87 1.02 -6.94 8.92
C PHE A 87 1.87 -8.21 9.04
N VAL A 88 2.81 -8.41 8.12
CA VAL A 88 3.74 -9.55 8.12
C VAL A 88 4.62 -9.53 9.39
N ILE A 89 5.15 -8.37 9.77
CA ILE A 89 5.96 -8.22 10.99
C ILE A 89 5.12 -8.54 12.22
N ALA A 90 3.94 -7.93 12.37
CA ALA A 90 3.09 -8.11 13.54
C ALA A 90 2.76 -9.59 13.81
N ARG A 91 2.37 -10.34 12.77
CA ARG A 91 2.09 -11.77 12.90
C ARG A 91 3.33 -12.60 13.17
N LYS A 92 4.48 -12.26 12.58
CA LYS A 92 5.76 -12.93 12.92
C LYS A 92 6.16 -12.68 14.37
N MET A 93 5.98 -11.47 14.90
CA MET A 93 6.34 -11.16 16.29
C MET A 93 5.58 -12.03 17.29
N LEU A 94 4.31 -12.36 17.02
CA LEU A 94 3.49 -13.21 17.92
C LEU A 94 4.07 -14.62 18.16
N VAL A 95 4.97 -15.10 17.31
CA VAL A 95 5.46 -16.48 17.35
C VAL A 95 6.96 -16.60 17.52
N TYR A 96 7.70 -15.51 17.31
CA TYR A 96 9.15 -15.44 17.54
C TYR A 96 9.54 -14.60 18.75
N ALA A 97 8.57 -13.99 19.45
CA ALA A 97 8.84 -13.30 20.70
C ALA A 97 9.02 -14.32 21.83
N ASP A 98 10.21 -14.91 21.90
CA ASP A 98 10.56 -15.91 22.91
C ASP A 98 10.88 -15.25 24.27
N SER A 99 11.25 -13.95 24.29
CA SER A 99 11.56 -13.21 25.51
C SER A 99 10.76 -11.90 25.66
N MET A 100 10.60 -11.45 26.91
CA MET A 100 9.99 -10.13 27.22
C MET A 100 10.72 -8.98 26.54
N THR A 101 12.04 -9.10 26.34
CA THR A 101 12.85 -8.13 25.60
C THR A 101 12.50 -8.09 24.11
N ASP A 102 12.18 -9.24 23.50
CA ASP A 102 11.77 -9.30 22.09
C ASP A 102 10.41 -8.62 21.88
N ILE A 103 9.49 -8.81 22.83
CA ILE A 103 8.19 -8.12 22.83
C ILE A 103 8.38 -6.61 22.95
N PHE A 104 9.27 -6.16 23.83
CA PHE A 104 9.54 -4.74 24.05
C PHE A 104 10.15 -4.07 22.81
N ILE A 105 11.19 -4.68 22.23
CA ILE A 105 11.82 -4.21 20.99
C ILE A 105 10.83 -4.24 19.82
N GLY A 106 9.97 -5.25 19.77
CA GLY A 106 8.91 -5.36 18.79
C GLY A 106 7.89 -4.23 18.85
N THR A 107 7.46 -3.90 20.07
CA THR A 107 6.52 -2.81 20.33
C THR A 107 7.12 -1.48 19.89
N ILE A 108 8.40 -1.23 20.18
CA ILE A 108 9.12 -0.03 19.70
C ILE A 108 9.20 -0.01 18.17
N SER A 109 9.48 -1.15 17.55
CA SER A 109 9.57 -1.26 16.09
C SER A 109 8.24 -0.93 15.40
N ILE A 110 7.13 -1.46 15.94
CA ILE A 110 5.77 -1.15 15.46
C ILE A 110 5.45 0.34 15.66
N ALA A 111 5.82 0.93 16.80
CA ALA A 111 5.62 2.35 17.05
C ALA A 111 6.39 3.23 16.04
N VAL A 112 7.63 2.86 15.69
CA VAL A 112 8.40 3.55 14.65
C VAL A 112 7.75 3.41 13.27
N ILE A 113 7.29 2.21 12.90
CA ILE A 113 6.58 2.02 11.63
C ILE A 113 5.31 2.89 11.59
N PHE A 114 4.54 2.91 12.68
CA PHE A 114 3.34 3.75 12.78
C PHE A 114 3.66 5.24 12.70
N PHE A 115 4.77 5.67 13.29
CA PHE A 115 5.26 7.04 13.16
C PHE A 115 5.65 7.39 11.72
N VAL A 116 6.35 6.49 11.03
CA VAL A 116 6.68 6.64 9.61
C VAL A 116 5.41 6.66 8.76
N LEU A 117 4.44 5.79 9.01
CA LEU A 117 3.13 5.79 8.34
C LEU A 117 2.43 7.13 8.52
N ARG A 118 2.34 7.64 9.76
CA ARG A 118 1.74 8.94 10.05
C ARG A 118 2.48 10.10 9.38
N PHE A 119 3.80 10.03 9.30
CA PHE A 119 4.63 11.04 8.63
C PHE A 119 4.42 11.04 7.11
N PHE A 120 4.26 9.86 6.50
CA PHE A 120 4.00 9.72 5.06
C PHE A 120 2.55 10.05 4.68
N GLU A 121 1.58 9.63 5.49
CA GLU A 121 0.15 9.99 5.32
C GLU A 121 -0.10 11.48 5.53
N GLY A 122 0.69 12.15 6.38
CA GLY A 122 0.69 13.61 6.48
C GLY A 122 1.20 14.33 5.23
N ASN A 123 1.58 13.59 4.19
CA ASN A 123 2.12 14.10 2.95
C ASN A 123 1.21 13.75 1.76
N ASP A 124 0.03 14.39 1.72
CA ASP A 124 -0.79 14.59 0.50
C ASP A 124 0.02 15.09 -0.73
N ARG A 125 1.29 15.44 -0.52
CA ARG A 125 2.27 15.88 -1.52
C ARG A 125 3.01 14.74 -2.23
N LEU A 126 3.10 13.53 -1.65
CA LEU A 126 3.85 12.41 -2.26
C LEU A 126 3.10 11.76 -3.42
N LEU A 127 1.76 11.63 -3.29
CA LEU A 127 0.91 11.15 -4.37
C LEU A 127 0.70 12.20 -5.47
N ALA A 128 0.69 13.49 -5.11
CA ALA A 128 0.55 14.60 -6.07
C ALA A 128 1.73 14.72 -7.04
N LYS A 129 2.90 14.18 -6.69
CA LYS A 129 4.10 14.25 -7.54
C LYS A 129 4.20 13.11 -8.56
N TYR A 130 3.51 12.00 -8.36
CA TYR A 130 3.65 10.81 -9.22
C TYR A 130 2.54 10.68 -10.27
N ASP A 131 1.37 11.29 -10.04
CA ASP A 131 0.18 11.10 -10.90
C ASP A 131 -0.62 12.41 -11.13
N ASN A 132 0.02 13.58 -11.00
CA ASN A 132 -0.59 14.92 -11.16
C ASN A 132 -1.93 15.14 -10.44
N THR A 133 -2.20 14.38 -9.37
CA THR A 133 -3.46 14.40 -8.64
C THR A 133 -3.29 15.18 -7.34
N PHE A 134 -3.94 16.32 -7.24
CA PHE A 134 -3.88 17.26 -6.13
C PHE A 134 -5.06 17.09 -5.19
N SER A 135 -4.84 17.33 -3.89
CA SER A 135 -5.94 17.47 -2.93
C SER A 135 -6.74 18.73 -3.25
N ALA A 136 -8.06 18.65 -3.25
CA ALA A 136 -8.96 19.77 -3.48
C ALA A 136 -8.83 20.88 -2.43
N ALA A 137 -8.33 20.57 -1.24
CA ALA A 137 -8.06 21.53 -0.18
C ALA A 137 -6.78 22.37 -0.42
N ILE A 138 -5.98 22.05 -1.44
CA ILE A 138 -4.74 22.80 -1.70
C ILE A 138 -5.06 24.27 -2.06
N PRO A 139 -4.38 25.25 -1.44
CA PRO A 139 -4.58 26.65 -1.78
C PRO A 139 -4.15 26.95 -3.23
N ILE A 140 -4.96 27.71 -3.96
CA ILE A 140 -4.69 28.07 -5.38
C ILE A 140 -3.33 28.75 -5.53
N GLU A 141 -2.99 29.63 -4.58
CA GLU A 141 -1.71 30.35 -4.57
C GLU A 141 -0.51 29.44 -4.38
N LYS A 142 -0.70 28.28 -3.72
CA LYS A 142 0.33 27.25 -3.61
C LYS A 142 0.50 26.51 -4.93
N VAL A 143 -0.59 26.19 -5.62
CA VAL A 143 -0.55 25.56 -6.95
C VAL A 143 0.14 26.48 -7.97
N ARG A 144 -0.19 27.77 -7.95
CA ARG A 144 0.41 28.80 -8.81
C ARG A 144 1.92 28.95 -8.61
N ARG A 145 2.38 29.06 -7.35
CA ARG A 145 3.80 29.29 -7.04
C ARG A 145 4.67 28.04 -7.11
N GLU A 146 4.17 26.90 -6.64
CA GLU A 146 4.96 25.67 -6.49
C GLU A 146 4.93 24.79 -7.75
N PHE A 147 3.87 24.89 -8.57
CA PHE A 147 3.67 24.06 -9.75
C PHE A 147 3.57 24.85 -11.08
N GLY A 148 3.54 26.19 -11.02
CA GLY A 148 3.62 27.05 -12.20
C GLY A 148 2.37 27.10 -13.08
N TYR A 149 1.23 26.59 -12.60
CA TYR A 149 -0.03 26.63 -13.34
C TYR A 149 -0.62 28.05 -13.38
N LYS A 150 -1.04 28.48 -14.56
CA LYS A 150 -1.76 29.75 -14.77
C LYS A 150 -3.26 29.55 -14.50
N LEU A 151 -3.63 29.59 -13.23
CA LEU A 151 -5.02 29.49 -12.78
C LEU A 151 -5.71 30.87 -12.82
N PRO A 152 -7.04 30.92 -13.08
CA PRO A 152 -7.78 32.17 -13.10
C PRO A 152 -7.76 32.88 -11.74
N GLU A 153 -7.91 34.21 -11.77
CA GLU A 153 -8.14 35.03 -10.58
C GLU A 153 -9.60 34.82 -10.14
N THR A 154 -9.79 34.01 -9.11
CA THR A 154 -11.09 33.60 -8.57
C THR A 154 -11.25 34.08 -7.12
N THR A 155 -12.49 34.13 -6.63
CA THR A 155 -12.79 34.32 -5.20
C THR A 155 -12.51 33.07 -4.36
N ALA A 156 -12.37 31.91 -4.99
CA ALA A 156 -12.06 30.65 -4.33
C ALA A 156 -10.63 30.66 -3.76
N LYS A 157 -10.47 30.11 -2.56
CA LYS A 157 -9.17 30.01 -1.88
C LYS A 157 -8.45 28.69 -2.17
N THR A 158 -9.20 27.66 -2.55
CA THR A 158 -8.73 26.28 -2.75
C THR A 158 -9.01 25.81 -4.16
N LEU A 159 -8.24 24.82 -4.63
CA LEU A 159 -8.39 24.25 -5.97
C LEU A 159 -9.77 23.63 -6.19
N GLY A 160 -10.32 22.96 -5.17
CA GLY A 160 -11.69 22.43 -5.22
C GLY A 160 -12.75 23.52 -5.35
N GLY A 161 -12.58 24.65 -4.65
CA GLY A 161 -13.48 25.80 -4.78
C GLY A 161 -13.46 26.40 -6.18
N LEU A 162 -12.28 26.48 -6.80
CA LEU A 162 -12.14 26.96 -8.18
C LEU A 162 -12.86 26.03 -9.18
N ILE A 163 -12.68 24.72 -9.05
CA ILE A 163 -13.36 23.78 -9.96
C ILE A 163 -14.86 23.82 -9.78
N TYR A 164 -15.33 23.95 -8.54
CA TYR A 164 -16.76 24.12 -8.28
C TYR A 164 -17.31 25.39 -8.97
N GLU A 165 -16.61 26.52 -8.90
CA GLU A 165 -17.02 27.75 -9.59
C GLU A 165 -17.04 27.58 -11.11
N LEU A 166 -15.95 27.04 -11.69
CA LEU A 166 -15.86 26.79 -13.14
C LEU A 166 -16.91 25.77 -13.63
N SER A 167 -17.27 24.79 -12.79
CA SER A 167 -18.30 23.81 -13.13
C SER A 167 -19.70 24.43 -13.23
N ILE A 168 -20.01 25.42 -12.38
CA ILE A 168 -21.26 26.17 -12.44
C ILE A 168 -21.31 27.01 -13.70
N GLU A 169 -20.20 27.69 -14.04
CA GLU A 169 -20.10 28.49 -15.27
C GLU A 169 -20.28 27.64 -16.54
N GLN A 170 -19.76 26.40 -16.54
CA GLN A 170 -19.83 25.49 -17.68
C GLN A 170 -21.07 24.58 -17.67
N GLY A 171 -21.90 24.65 -16.63
CA GLY A 171 -23.08 23.79 -16.48
C GLY A 171 -22.75 22.31 -16.29
N VAL A 172 -21.57 21.99 -15.77
CA VAL A 172 -21.07 20.62 -15.58
C VAL A 172 -21.27 20.18 -14.12
N LYS A 173 -21.74 18.96 -13.92
CA LYS A 173 -21.83 18.37 -12.58
C LYS A 173 -20.43 17.90 -12.13
N VAL A 174 -20.00 18.36 -10.95
CA VAL A 174 -18.60 18.23 -10.49
C VAL A 174 -18.28 16.87 -9.90
N CYS A 175 -19.25 16.25 -9.22
CA CYS A 175 -19.13 14.90 -8.71
C CYS A 175 -19.69 13.91 -9.74
N ASP A 176 -19.06 12.72 -9.83
CA ASP A 176 -19.23 11.67 -10.87
C ASP A 176 -18.31 11.81 -12.11
N GLY A 177 -17.01 12.09 -11.90
CA GLY A 177 -16.04 12.16 -13.01
C GLY A 177 -16.17 13.44 -13.83
N GLY A 178 -16.65 14.52 -13.22
CA GLY A 178 -16.78 15.82 -13.85
C GLY A 178 -15.45 16.33 -14.38
N GLU A 179 -15.46 16.76 -15.64
CA GLU A 179 -14.30 17.34 -16.32
C GLU A 179 -14.58 18.82 -16.58
N VAL A 180 -13.65 19.66 -16.15
CA VAL A 180 -13.75 21.12 -16.33
C VAL A 180 -12.48 21.57 -17.03
N THR A 181 -12.62 22.43 -18.04
CA THR A 181 -11.46 22.91 -18.81
C THR A 181 -11.26 24.40 -18.63
N PHE A 182 -10.00 24.82 -18.48
CA PHE A 182 -9.64 26.23 -18.43
C PHE A 182 -8.27 26.45 -19.08
N GLY A 183 -8.24 27.25 -20.15
CA GLY A 183 -7.03 27.50 -20.94
C GLY A 183 -6.48 26.21 -21.55
N GLU A 184 -5.21 25.91 -21.27
CA GLU A 184 -4.54 24.67 -21.70
C GLU A 184 -4.71 23.52 -20.70
N TYR A 185 -5.37 23.75 -19.57
CA TYR A 185 -5.49 22.76 -18.49
C TYR A 185 -6.87 22.10 -18.47
N LYS A 186 -6.87 20.78 -18.30
CA LYS A 186 -8.04 19.96 -18.03
C LYS A 186 -8.00 19.49 -16.59
N PHE A 187 -9.09 19.73 -15.86
CA PHE A 187 -9.25 19.34 -14.47
C PHE A 187 -10.28 18.22 -14.38
N ILE A 188 -9.89 17.08 -13.80
CA ILE A 188 -10.75 15.89 -13.69
C ILE A 188 -10.94 15.57 -12.22
N VAL A 189 -12.19 15.46 -11.77
CA VAL A 189 -12.49 15.04 -10.40
C VAL A 189 -12.30 13.52 -10.28
N VAL A 190 -11.31 13.11 -9.48
CA VAL A 190 -10.94 11.71 -9.28
C VAL A 190 -11.70 11.11 -8.10
N ALA A 191 -11.96 11.91 -7.06
CA ALA A 191 -12.67 11.47 -5.86
C ALA A 191 -13.57 12.59 -5.33
N CYS A 192 -14.79 12.21 -4.97
CA CYS A 192 -15.78 13.05 -4.31
C CYS A 192 -16.42 12.23 -3.18
N ASP A 193 -16.51 12.81 -1.99
CA ASP A 193 -17.15 12.22 -0.82
C ASP A 193 -18.24 13.16 -0.32
N GLU A 194 -19.46 12.64 -0.12
CA GLU A 194 -20.65 13.39 0.32
C GLU A 194 -20.89 14.74 -0.42
N GLY A 195 -20.52 14.83 -1.70
CA GLY A 195 -20.67 16.04 -2.51
C GLY A 195 -19.53 17.06 -2.37
N VAL A 196 -18.50 16.74 -1.61
CA VAL A 196 -17.26 17.50 -1.48
C VAL A 196 -16.18 16.88 -2.37
N ILE A 197 -15.55 17.71 -3.20
CA ILE A 197 -14.42 17.30 -4.04
C ILE A 197 -13.23 17.04 -3.14
N GLU A 198 -12.62 15.85 -3.22
CA GLU A 198 -11.44 15.50 -2.42
C GLU A 198 -10.15 15.54 -3.23
N ARG A 199 -10.18 15.02 -4.46
CA ARG A 199 -8.97 14.87 -5.31
C ARG A 199 -9.24 15.22 -6.77
N ILE A 200 -8.28 15.91 -7.36
CA ILE A 200 -8.36 16.53 -8.68
C ILE A 200 -7.10 16.19 -9.47
N LEU A 201 -7.26 15.62 -10.65
CA LEU A 201 -6.19 15.43 -11.62
C LEU A 201 -6.10 16.65 -12.54
N ILE A 202 -4.88 17.15 -12.77
CA ILE A 202 -4.62 18.23 -13.74
C ILE A 202 -3.84 17.65 -14.92
N GLU A 203 -4.42 17.70 -16.10
CA GLU A 203 -3.81 17.32 -17.37
C GLU A 203 -3.57 18.55 -18.25
N ASN A 204 -2.54 18.50 -19.08
CA ASN A 204 -2.36 19.47 -20.16
C ASN A 204 -3.09 18.94 -21.40
N LYS A 205 -3.82 19.81 -22.09
CA LYS A 205 -4.64 19.46 -23.24
C LYS A 205 -3.80 19.13 -24.48
#